data_AF-A0A974RU30-F1
#
_entry.id   AF-A0A974RU30-F1
#
_cell.length_a   1.000
_cell.length_b   1.000
_cell.length_c   1.000
_cell.angle_alpha   90.00
_cell.angle_beta   90.00
_cell.angle_gamma   90.00
#
_symmetry.space_group_name_H-M   'P 1'
#
loop_
_entity.id
_entity.type
_entity.pdbx_description
1 polymer ?
#
loop_
_entity_poly.entity_id
_entity_poly.type
_entity_poly.pdbx_seq_one_letter_code
_entity_poly.pdbx_strand_id
1 'polypeptide(L)'
;MTRRRYLTSLVVASLALGACSSSPSDPDPGAITTSGADAQASTPAPATTTPPVGTVEPPAQIRGLGTLGLSRATMSVRVEPGLTNYDEHGLTYVEPRTDPAADLVVHHVHWDGTPGWDATVPVPTGEGTYTPRMSYDDAAGVVAYWFTTDTWDASDTGAGRRPHTLSSPVHWFDVATGQGEAVTVPTTEEQTASSHTTLVGARVLNAQGGFTAASTLDLTHTLSTARGLELFPGSDVTTVQTDFSWHGNYMTVTSTADDEAQRTLHMNTSAVLDADQDSRFWAVPERVLALVPGEGRLVSVTETGAQDLDLGGCPVSFTQGATGGSGNGYAFMGQLLVRPDGTTQCLASQAAGPQEQVSGVLADGSVVLTSPADGGGATSRIMGPDGTTRADTTSVSGFGAYGAHLVFTTTDDAGATTVTAFSEKDLHLG
;
A
#
# COMPACT_ATOMS: atom_id res chain seq x y z
N MET A 1 -12.89 50.03 -18.32
CA MET A 1 -14.12 50.33 -19.11
C MET A 1 -14.64 49.00 -19.66
N THR A 2 -15.96 48.78 -19.55
CA THR A 2 -16.80 47.69 -20.15
C THR A 2 -16.35 46.24 -19.90
N ARG A 3 -16.79 45.48 -18.88
CA ARG A 3 -18.13 44.97 -18.47
C ARG A 3 -18.91 44.19 -19.54
N ARG A 4 -19.21 42.90 -19.24
CA ARG A 4 -20.44 42.06 -19.43
C ARG A 4 -20.01 40.61 -19.74
N ARG A 5 -20.65 39.52 -19.29
CA ARG A 5 -21.92 39.28 -18.57
C ARG A 5 -21.89 37.83 -18.03
N TYR A 6 -22.45 37.64 -16.83
CA TYR A 6 -22.94 36.36 -16.30
C TYR A 6 -24.15 35.87 -17.11
N LEU A 7 -24.30 34.55 -17.24
CA LEU A 7 -25.63 33.93 -17.36
C LEU A 7 -25.65 32.54 -16.70
N THR A 8 -26.45 32.51 -15.64
CA THR A 8 -26.98 31.40 -14.86
C THR A 8 -27.95 30.56 -15.69
N SER A 9 -28.02 29.25 -15.45
CA SER A 9 -29.25 28.47 -15.67
C SER A 9 -29.34 27.31 -14.68
N LEU A 10 -30.15 27.55 -13.65
CA LEU A 10 -30.86 26.53 -12.88
C LEU A 10 -31.89 25.86 -13.79
N VAL A 11 -32.05 24.54 -13.70
CA VAL A 11 -33.32 23.87 -14.00
C VAL A 11 -33.73 23.07 -12.77
N VAL A 12 -34.79 23.56 -12.13
CA VAL A 12 -35.63 22.83 -11.19
C VAL A 12 -36.92 22.51 -11.93
N ALA A 13 -37.36 21.26 -11.89
CA ALA A 13 -38.76 20.90 -12.03
C ALA A 13 -39.07 19.70 -11.14
N SER A 14 -40.12 19.84 -10.36
CA SER A 14 -40.60 18.96 -9.28
C SER A 14 -41.89 18.26 -9.69
N LEU A 15 -42.33 17.32 -8.82
CA LEU A 15 -43.68 16.73 -8.64
C LEU A 15 -44.01 15.52 -9.55
N ALA A 16 -44.66 14.44 -9.09
CA ALA A 16 -45.61 14.22 -7.99
C ALA A 16 -45.50 12.76 -7.48
N LEU A 17 -45.52 12.47 -6.17
CA LEU A 17 -46.67 12.21 -5.29
C LEU A 17 -47.65 11.12 -5.79
N GLY A 18 -47.63 9.98 -5.08
CA GLY A 18 -48.63 8.91 -5.15
C GLY A 18 -48.73 8.20 -3.81
N ALA A 19 -49.29 8.89 -2.81
CA ALA A 19 -49.79 8.29 -1.58
C ALA A 19 -51.30 8.10 -1.72
N CYS A 20 -51.82 6.92 -1.39
CA CYS A 20 -53.24 6.70 -1.13
C CYS A 20 -53.38 6.04 0.23
N SER A 21 -54.09 6.76 1.09
CA SER A 21 -54.38 6.47 2.48
C SER A 21 -55.67 5.67 2.63
N SER A 22 -55.68 4.80 3.65
CA SER A 22 -56.77 4.52 4.59
C SER A 22 -58.19 4.20 4.11
N SER A 23 -58.76 3.11 4.63
CA SER A 23 -59.87 3.21 5.60
C SER A 23 -60.00 1.95 6.47
N PRO A 24 -60.35 2.11 7.77
CA PRO A 24 -60.59 1.03 8.72
C PRO A 24 -62.07 0.59 8.71
N SER A 25 -62.36 -0.60 9.24
CA SER A 25 -63.73 -1.01 9.58
C SER A 25 -63.70 -1.78 10.89
N ASP A 26 -64.48 -1.28 11.84
CA ASP A 26 -64.65 -1.71 13.24
C ASP A 26 -65.56 -2.96 13.38
N PRO A 27 -65.71 -3.53 14.59
CA PRO A 27 -65.87 -4.96 14.84
C PRO A 27 -67.32 -5.42 15.09
N ASP A 28 -67.51 -6.75 15.21
CA ASP A 28 -68.58 -7.29 16.07
C ASP A 28 -68.16 -8.66 16.68
N PRO A 29 -68.66 -9.01 17.89
CA PRO A 29 -68.05 -9.97 18.79
C PRO A 29 -68.75 -11.34 18.82
N GLY A 30 -68.02 -12.34 19.31
CA GLY A 30 -68.62 -13.48 20.02
C GLY A 30 -68.21 -14.86 19.51
N ALA A 31 -67.26 -15.49 20.22
CA ALA A 31 -67.48 -16.76 20.89
C ALA A 31 -66.15 -17.25 21.51
N ILE A 32 -66.20 -17.48 22.82
CA ILE A 32 -65.16 -18.04 23.66
C ILE A 32 -65.00 -19.52 23.36
N THR A 33 -63.77 -20.00 23.14
CA THR A 33 -63.27 -21.27 23.71
C THR A 33 -61.73 -21.30 23.72
N THR A 34 -61.18 -21.44 24.93
CA THR A 34 -59.80 -21.75 25.27
C THR A 34 -59.37 -23.14 24.79
N SER A 35 -58.17 -23.29 24.21
CA SER A 35 -57.20 -24.38 24.49
C SER A 35 -56.07 -24.41 23.46
N GLY A 36 -54.84 -24.71 23.92
CA GLY A 36 -53.75 -25.19 23.06
C GLY A 36 -52.72 -24.14 22.64
N ALA A 37 -51.74 -23.90 23.51
CA ALA A 37 -50.45 -23.38 23.08
C ALA A 37 -49.71 -24.50 22.33
N ASP A 38 -49.78 -24.50 21.01
CA ASP A 38 -48.80 -25.18 20.17
C ASP A 38 -47.86 -24.10 19.62
N ALA A 39 -46.63 -24.11 20.12
CA ALA A 39 -45.52 -23.35 19.59
C ALA A 39 -45.25 -23.84 18.16
N GLN A 40 -45.90 -23.20 17.19
CA GLN A 40 -45.57 -23.36 15.79
C GLN A 40 -44.17 -22.76 15.62
N ALA A 41 -43.16 -23.63 15.50
CA ALA A 41 -41.80 -23.24 15.18
C ALA A 41 -41.84 -22.46 13.87
N SER A 42 -41.74 -21.14 13.96
CA SER A 42 -41.50 -20.27 12.83
C SER A 42 -40.18 -20.70 12.22
N THR A 43 -40.27 -21.36 11.07
CA THR A 43 -39.10 -21.64 10.23
C THR A 43 -38.46 -20.29 9.95
N PRO A 44 -37.18 -20.06 10.32
CA PRO A 44 -36.52 -18.82 9.98
C PRO A 44 -36.62 -18.65 8.47
N ALA A 45 -37.05 -17.46 8.02
CA ALA A 45 -36.99 -17.12 6.61
C ALA A 45 -35.57 -17.47 6.11
N PRO A 46 -35.42 -18.13 4.95
CA PRO A 46 -34.09 -18.38 4.42
C PRO A 46 -33.37 -17.03 4.38
N ALA A 47 -32.23 -16.94 5.07
CA ALA A 47 -31.40 -15.76 4.99
C ALA A 47 -31.21 -15.50 3.49
N THR A 48 -31.63 -14.34 3.00
CA THR A 48 -31.25 -13.88 1.67
C THR A 48 -29.75 -13.69 1.72
N THR A 49 -29.01 -14.76 1.45
CA THR A 49 -27.57 -14.71 1.25
C THR A 49 -27.38 -13.93 -0.04
N THR A 50 -26.92 -12.69 0.09
CA THR A 50 -26.40 -11.96 -1.06
C THR A 50 -25.37 -12.88 -1.72
N PRO A 51 -25.50 -13.16 -3.04
CA PRO A 51 -24.50 -13.98 -3.71
C PRO A 51 -23.12 -13.32 -3.54
N PRO A 52 -22.04 -14.12 -3.43
CA PRO A 52 -20.71 -13.58 -3.28
C PRO A 52 -20.36 -12.71 -4.48
N VAL A 53 -19.63 -11.62 -4.23
CA VAL A 53 -19.05 -10.75 -5.25
C VAL A 53 -18.01 -11.52 -6.05
N GLY A 54 -17.18 -12.32 -5.37
CA GLY A 54 -16.18 -13.16 -6.02
C GLY A 54 -16.79 -14.27 -6.89
N THR A 55 -16.08 -14.62 -7.97
CA THR A 55 -16.46 -15.71 -8.89
C THR A 55 -15.35 -16.75 -9.10
N VAL A 56 -14.13 -16.45 -8.65
CA VAL A 56 -12.93 -17.28 -8.89
C VAL A 56 -12.75 -18.27 -7.74
N GLU A 57 -12.37 -19.52 -8.06
CA GLU A 57 -11.97 -20.49 -7.04
C GLU A 57 -10.59 -20.12 -6.49
N PRO A 58 -10.42 -19.95 -5.17
CA PRO A 58 -9.13 -19.62 -4.60
C PRO A 58 -8.18 -20.83 -4.55
N PRO A 59 -6.86 -20.61 -4.49
CA PRO A 59 -5.89 -21.68 -4.29
C PRO A 59 -6.18 -22.45 -2.99
N ALA A 60 -6.16 -23.78 -3.05
CA ALA A 60 -6.43 -24.66 -1.90
C ALA A 60 -5.41 -24.49 -0.75
N GLN A 61 -4.26 -23.86 -1.02
CA GLN A 61 -3.23 -23.52 -0.06
C GLN A 61 -3.68 -22.43 0.92
N ILE A 62 -4.65 -21.58 0.56
CA ILE A 62 -5.16 -20.53 1.46
C ILE A 62 -6.11 -21.19 2.48
N ARG A 63 -5.61 -21.38 3.69
CA ARG A 63 -6.36 -21.96 4.81
C ARG A 63 -7.21 -20.90 5.51
N GLY A 64 -8.25 -21.33 6.23
CA GLY A 64 -9.06 -20.44 7.08
C GLY A 64 -10.10 -19.60 6.34
N LEU A 65 -10.18 -19.65 5.01
CA LEU A 65 -11.18 -18.88 4.24
C LEU A 65 -12.62 -19.14 4.69
N GLY A 66 -12.94 -20.40 4.99
CA GLY A 66 -14.28 -20.79 5.48
C GLY A 66 -14.67 -20.13 6.81
N THR A 67 -13.73 -19.82 7.70
CA THR A 67 -14.05 -19.13 8.97
C THR A 67 -14.32 -17.64 8.75
N LEU A 68 -13.84 -17.08 7.63
CA LEU A 68 -14.12 -15.71 7.21
C LEU A 68 -15.37 -15.61 6.31
N GLY A 69 -16.01 -16.74 5.98
CA GLY A 69 -17.09 -16.79 4.99
C GLY A 69 -16.63 -16.60 3.54
N LEU A 70 -15.31 -16.60 3.30
CA LEU A 70 -14.73 -16.40 1.98
C LEU A 70 -14.74 -17.73 1.23
N SER A 71 -15.46 -17.78 0.11
CA SER A 71 -15.60 -18.99 -0.72
C SER A 71 -15.22 -18.77 -2.18
N ARG A 72 -15.32 -17.53 -2.67
CA ARG A 72 -14.94 -17.13 -4.01
C ARG A 72 -14.11 -15.85 -3.95
N ALA A 73 -13.02 -15.83 -4.69
CA ALA A 73 -12.18 -14.66 -4.85
C ALA A 73 -12.71 -13.76 -5.98
N THR A 74 -12.44 -12.46 -5.90
CA THR A 74 -12.68 -11.54 -7.03
C THR A 74 -11.63 -11.76 -8.11
N MET A 75 -10.38 -12.05 -7.72
CA MET A 75 -9.31 -12.45 -8.61
C MET A 75 -8.32 -13.42 -7.95
N SER A 76 -7.67 -14.26 -8.75
CA SER A 76 -6.54 -15.08 -8.35
C SER A 76 -5.55 -15.20 -9.51
N VAL A 77 -4.37 -14.62 -9.37
CA VAL A 77 -3.44 -14.33 -10.47
C VAL A 77 -2.05 -14.82 -10.09
N ARG A 78 -1.39 -15.53 -11.01
CA ARG A 78 0.02 -15.91 -10.86
C ARG A 78 0.91 -14.75 -11.26
N VAL A 79 1.98 -14.53 -10.51
CA VAL A 79 2.85 -13.35 -10.65
C VAL A 79 4.32 -13.76 -10.62
N GLU A 80 5.16 -13.00 -11.32
CA GLU A 80 6.61 -13.06 -11.18
C GLU A 80 6.99 -12.61 -9.74
N PRO A 81 7.76 -13.41 -8.98
CA PRO A 81 8.11 -13.08 -7.60
C PRO A 81 8.80 -11.73 -7.47
N GLY A 82 8.29 -10.87 -6.57
CA GLY A 82 8.88 -9.57 -6.27
C GLY A 82 8.59 -8.46 -7.30
N LEU A 83 7.77 -8.72 -8.33
CA LEU A 83 7.34 -7.73 -9.31
C LEU A 83 5.83 -7.48 -9.22
N THR A 84 5.37 -7.15 -8.02
CA THR A 84 3.97 -6.81 -7.73
C THR A 84 3.89 -5.52 -6.93
N ASN A 85 2.99 -4.63 -7.32
CA ASN A 85 2.55 -3.48 -6.50
C ASN A 85 1.05 -3.55 -6.24
N TYR A 86 0.65 -3.08 -5.07
CA TYR A 86 -0.74 -3.09 -4.61
C TYR A 86 -1.13 -1.67 -4.21
N ASP A 87 -2.14 -1.11 -4.85
CA ASP A 87 -2.61 0.25 -4.59
C ASP A 87 -4.14 0.28 -4.43
N GLU A 88 -4.73 1.45 -4.27
CA GLU A 88 -6.19 1.59 -4.14
C GLU A 88 -6.97 1.22 -5.41
N HIS A 89 -6.32 1.28 -6.58
CA HIS A 89 -6.91 1.06 -7.89
C HIS A 89 -6.82 -0.39 -8.36
N GLY A 90 -5.85 -1.16 -7.85
CA GLY A 90 -5.73 -2.57 -8.18
C GLY A 90 -4.37 -3.19 -7.86
N LEU A 91 -4.08 -4.23 -8.63
CA LEU A 91 -2.82 -4.97 -8.63
C LEU A 91 -2.09 -4.69 -9.95
N THR A 92 -0.86 -4.20 -9.85
CA THR A 92 0.07 -4.13 -10.98
C THR A 92 1.11 -5.24 -10.83
N TYR A 93 1.26 -6.11 -11.82
CA TYR A 93 2.10 -7.30 -11.73
C TYR A 93 2.75 -7.66 -13.07
N VAL A 94 3.79 -8.49 -13.00
CA VAL A 94 4.42 -9.11 -14.18
C VAL A 94 4.02 -10.57 -14.28
N GLU A 95 3.68 -11.05 -15.47
CA GLU A 95 3.41 -12.48 -15.69
C GLU A 95 4.65 -13.33 -15.38
N PRO A 96 4.48 -14.52 -14.77
CA PRO A 96 5.60 -15.43 -14.52
C PRO A 96 6.32 -15.79 -15.82
N ARG A 97 7.64 -15.58 -15.86
CA ARG A 97 8.45 -15.87 -17.05
C ARG A 97 9.05 -17.26 -16.97
N THR A 98 8.89 -18.02 -18.05
CA THR A 98 9.61 -19.30 -18.22
C THR A 98 11.01 -19.11 -18.81
N ASP A 99 11.21 -18.03 -19.57
CA ASP A 99 12.47 -17.64 -20.18
C ASP A 99 12.93 -16.30 -19.56
N PRO A 100 14.03 -16.27 -18.79
CA PRO A 100 14.55 -15.03 -18.21
C PRO A 100 14.93 -13.96 -19.24
N ALA A 101 15.17 -14.34 -20.50
CA ALA A 101 15.49 -13.42 -21.60
C ALA A 101 14.24 -12.83 -22.27
N ALA A 102 13.04 -13.33 -21.97
CA ALA A 102 11.81 -12.77 -22.50
C ALA A 102 11.47 -11.42 -21.84
N ASP A 103 10.94 -10.51 -22.64
CA ASP A 103 10.38 -9.23 -22.19
C ASP A 103 9.39 -9.40 -21.04
N LEU A 104 9.32 -8.42 -20.14
CA LEU A 104 8.33 -8.45 -19.07
C LEU A 104 6.97 -8.11 -19.67
N VAL A 105 5.98 -8.94 -19.38
CA VAL A 105 4.58 -8.65 -19.67
C VAL A 105 3.96 -8.11 -18.39
N VAL A 106 3.66 -6.81 -18.38
CA VAL A 106 3.10 -6.09 -17.24
C VAL A 106 1.60 -5.98 -17.42
N HIS A 107 0.86 -6.23 -16.35
CA HIS A 107 -0.59 -6.08 -16.28
C HIS A 107 -0.97 -5.20 -15.11
N HIS A 108 -1.99 -4.38 -15.31
CA HIS A 108 -2.78 -3.80 -14.24
C HIS A 108 -4.19 -4.35 -14.28
N VAL A 109 -4.65 -4.87 -13.15
CA VAL A 109 -6.01 -5.38 -12.97
C VAL A 109 -6.65 -4.70 -11.79
N HIS A 110 -7.93 -4.33 -11.93
CA HIS A 110 -8.69 -3.77 -10.84
C HIS A 110 -9.02 -4.86 -9.80
N TRP A 111 -9.33 -4.44 -8.58
CA TRP A 111 -9.61 -5.38 -7.48
C TRP A 111 -10.83 -6.29 -7.72
N ASP A 112 -11.73 -5.91 -8.62
CA ASP A 112 -12.87 -6.74 -9.07
C ASP A 112 -12.48 -7.78 -10.14
N GLY A 113 -11.20 -7.82 -10.54
CA GLY A 113 -10.65 -8.73 -11.55
C GLY A 113 -10.81 -8.24 -12.98
N THR A 114 -11.38 -7.05 -13.21
CA THR A 114 -11.46 -6.48 -14.56
C THR A 114 -10.10 -6.00 -15.06
N PRO A 115 -9.76 -6.20 -16.35
CA PRO A 115 -8.51 -5.70 -16.92
C PRO A 115 -8.49 -4.17 -16.94
N GLY A 116 -7.37 -3.58 -16.52
CA GLY A 116 -7.10 -2.14 -16.65
C GLY A 116 -6.28 -1.83 -17.89
N TRP A 117 -5.00 -2.20 -17.88
CA TRP A 117 -4.07 -2.02 -19.01
C TRP A 117 -2.95 -3.06 -19.00
N ASP A 118 -2.33 -3.24 -20.17
CA ASP A 118 -1.19 -4.14 -20.38
C ASP A 118 -0.03 -3.36 -21.01
N ALA A 119 1.20 -3.73 -20.65
CA ALA A 119 2.40 -3.16 -21.22
C ALA A 119 3.51 -4.21 -21.38
N THR A 120 4.53 -3.87 -22.15
CA THR A 120 5.72 -4.71 -22.33
C THR A 120 6.97 -3.91 -22.01
N VAL A 121 7.84 -4.48 -21.18
CA VAL A 121 9.15 -3.89 -20.85
C VAL A 121 10.24 -4.76 -21.47
N PRO A 122 10.99 -4.24 -22.45
CA PRO A 122 12.01 -5.03 -23.13
C PRO A 122 13.15 -5.40 -22.20
N VAL A 123 13.58 -6.66 -22.23
CA VAL A 123 14.82 -7.07 -21.56
C VAL A 123 16.02 -6.46 -22.31
N PRO A 124 17.03 -5.90 -21.62
CA PRO A 124 18.20 -5.35 -22.26
C PRO A 124 18.93 -6.37 -23.13
N THR A 125 19.39 -5.93 -24.31
CA THR A 125 20.26 -6.74 -25.16
C THR A 125 21.71 -6.61 -24.70
N GLY A 126 22.40 -7.72 -24.45
CA GLY A 126 23.81 -7.69 -24.07
C GLY A 126 24.29 -8.99 -23.45
N GLU A 127 25.58 -9.04 -23.10
CA GLU A 127 26.15 -10.14 -22.33
C GLU A 127 25.86 -9.93 -20.84
N GLY A 128 25.17 -10.87 -20.22
CA GLY A 128 24.85 -10.83 -18.79
C GLY A 128 23.56 -11.57 -18.45
N THR A 129 23.33 -11.79 -17.16
CA THR A 129 22.02 -12.21 -16.65
C THR A 129 21.33 -11.00 -16.05
N TYR A 130 20.26 -10.54 -16.72
CA TYR A 130 19.50 -9.38 -16.28
C TYR A 130 18.40 -9.81 -15.31
N THR A 131 18.44 -9.26 -14.10
CA THR A 131 17.41 -9.45 -13.10
C THR A 131 16.46 -8.26 -13.13
N PRO A 132 15.16 -8.45 -13.39
CA PRO A 132 14.19 -7.36 -13.34
C PRO A 132 13.99 -6.89 -11.90
N ARG A 133 13.68 -5.60 -11.78
CA ARG A 133 13.35 -4.93 -10.54
C ARG A 133 12.17 -4.01 -10.80
N MET A 134 11.41 -3.77 -9.73
CA MET A 134 10.27 -2.87 -9.73
C MET A 134 10.51 -1.79 -8.70
N SER A 135 10.12 -0.56 -9.03
CA SER A 135 10.04 0.57 -8.11
C SER A 135 8.64 1.16 -8.16
N TYR A 136 8.22 1.85 -7.10
CA TYR A 136 6.91 2.51 -7.07
C TYR A 136 6.94 3.80 -6.26
N ASP A 137 6.07 4.72 -6.63
CA ASP A 137 5.68 5.92 -5.89
C ASP A 137 4.16 5.96 -5.89
N ASP A 138 3.55 5.30 -4.90
CA ASP A 138 2.09 5.18 -4.79
C ASP A 138 1.41 6.55 -4.64
N ALA A 139 2.11 7.53 -4.05
CA ALA A 139 1.61 8.89 -3.94
C ALA A 139 1.54 9.58 -5.31
N ALA A 140 2.50 9.30 -6.20
CA ALA A 140 2.46 9.77 -7.58
C ALA A 140 1.58 8.90 -8.50
N GLY A 141 1.14 7.73 -8.04
CA GLY A 141 0.42 6.76 -8.87
C GLY A 141 1.29 6.15 -9.97
N VAL A 142 2.57 5.92 -9.68
CA VAL A 142 3.55 5.44 -10.68
C VAL A 142 4.21 4.14 -10.25
N VAL A 143 4.33 3.22 -11.19
CA VAL A 143 5.22 2.05 -11.10
C VAL A 143 6.34 2.16 -12.13
N ALA A 144 7.50 1.58 -11.84
CA ALA A 144 8.61 1.55 -12.77
C ALA A 144 9.34 0.21 -12.76
N TYR A 145 9.89 -0.15 -13.91
CA TYR A 145 10.62 -1.39 -14.14
C TYR A 145 12.00 -1.08 -14.71
N TRP A 146 12.99 -1.82 -14.23
CA TRP A 146 14.38 -1.68 -14.66
C TRP A 146 15.12 -2.98 -14.40
N PHE A 147 16.33 -3.11 -14.94
CA PHE A 147 17.13 -4.32 -14.83
C PHE A 147 18.47 -4.03 -14.17
N THR A 148 19.01 -5.05 -13.51
CA THR A 148 20.37 -5.06 -12.96
C THR A 148 21.07 -6.37 -13.29
N THR A 149 22.39 -6.32 -13.43
CA THR A 149 23.25 -7.51 -13.49
C THR A 149 23.82 -7.90 -12.12
N ASP A 150 23.50 -7.16 -11.06
CA ASP A 150 23.99 -7.44 -9.72
C ASP A 150 23.45 -8.79 -9.24
N THR A 151 24.34 -9.72 -8.89
CA THR A 151 23.97 -11.03 -8.33
C THR A 151 23.61 -10.90 -6.86
N TRP A 152 22.51 -11.54 -6.45
CA TRP A 152 21.92 -11.40 -5.11
C TRP A 152 21.69 -12.76 -4.41
N ASP A 153 21.85 -12.77 -3.09
CA ASP A 153 21.45 -13.88 -2.21
C ASP A 153 20.08 -13.58 -1.58
N ALA A 154 19.04 -14.31 -2.03
CA ALA A 154 17.65 -14.16 -1.56
C ALA A 154 17.45 -14.26 -0.03
N SER A 155 18.46 -14.69 0.73
CA SER A 155 18.39 -14.81 2.19
C SER A 155 18.55 -13.50 2.98
N ASP A 156 19.00 -12.41 2.35
CA ASP A 156 19.20 -11.14 3.06
C ASP A 156 17.89 -10.31 3.08
N THR A 157 17.32 -10.14 4.28
CA THR A 157 15.98 -9.59 4.51
C THR A 157 15.88 -8.07 4.29
N GLY A 158 17.01 -7.39 4.02
CA GLY A 158 17.07 -5.97 3.65
C GLY A 158 17.03 -5.68 2.14
N ALA A 159 16.96 -6.71 1.29
CA ALA A 159 17.19 -6.68 -0.15
C ALA A 159 16.45 -5.57 -0.92
N GLY A 160 15.16 -5.36 -0.64
CA GLY A 160 14.31 -4.48 -1.43
C GLY A 160 14.66 -3.00 -1.31
N ARG A 161 15.40 -2.62 -0.26
CA ARG A 161 15.76 -1.22 0.02
C ARG A 161 17.21 -0.91 -0.35
N ARG A 162 18.00 -1.89 -0.80
CA ARG A 162 19.38 -1.66 -1.22
C ARG A 162 19.40 -1.16 -2.67
N PRO A 163 20.14 -0.08 -2.96
CA PRO A 163 20.33 0.38 -4.33
C PRO A 163 21.18 -0.59 -5.16
N HIS A 164 20.73 -0.86 -6.39
CA HIS A 164 21.40 -1.70 -7.38
C HIS A 164 21.77 -0.90 -8.61
N THR A 165 22.87 -1.26 -9.25
CA THR A 165 23.30 -0.59 -10.48
C THR A 165 22.28 -0.83 -11.59
N LEU A 166 21.85 0.25 -12.24
CA LEU A 166 20.97 0.18 -13.40
C LEU A 166 21.73 -0.38 -14.62
N SER A 167 21.14 -1.38 -15.26
CA SER A 167 21.61 -1.98 -16.51
C SER A 167 20.66 -1.73 -17.68
N SER A 168 19.65 -0.89 -17.48
CA SER A 168 18.63 -0.51 -18.46
C SER A 168 18.15 0.92 -18.23
N PRO A 169 17.43 1.52 -19.20
CA PRO A 169 16.50 2.61 -18.92
C PRO A 169 15.48 2.20 -17.85
N VAL A 170 14.90 3.19 -17.18
CA VAL A 170 13.77 3.00 -16.26
C VAL A 170 12.49 3.14 -17.07
N HIS A 171 11.67 2.10 -17.12
CA HIS A 171 10.37 2.11 -17.79
C HIS A 171 9.28 2.38 -16.77
N TRP A 172 8.70 3.58 -16.78
CA TRP A 172 7.65 3.95 -15.83
C TRP A 172 6.28 3.87 -16.49
N PHE A 173 5.25 3.64 -15.69
CA PHE A 173 3.84 3.64 -16.09
C PHE A 173 2.99 4.36 -15.04
N ASP A 174 2.15 5.28 -15.50
CA ASP A 174 1.02 5.81 -14.73
C ASP A 174 0.03 4.68 -14.49
N VAL A 175 -0.25 4.39 -13.22
CA VAL A 175 -1.08 3.25 -12.81
C VAL A 175 -2.52 3.41 -13.27
N ALA A 176 -3.05 4.64 -13.33
CA ALA A 176 -4.44 4.87 -13.68
C ALA A 176 -4.72 4.67 -15.18
N THR A 177 -3.74 4.94 -16.04
CA THR A 177 -3.93 5.03 -17.50
C THR A 177 -3.07 4.06 -18.31
N GLY A 178 -2.02 3.50 -17.70
CA GLY A 178 -1.02 2.68 -18.38
C GLY A 178 -0.11 3.46 -19.33
N GLN A 179 -0.21 4.79 -19.38
CA GLN A 179 0.72 5.62 -20.15
C GLN A 179 2.10 5.58 -19.51
N GLY A 180 3.14 5.57 -20.32
CA GLY A 180 4.50 5.41 -19.83
C GLY A 180 5.52 5.56 -20.93
N GLU A 181 6.78 5.71 -20.52
CA GLU A 181 7.92 5.72 -21.43
C GLU A 181 9.18 5.15 -20.75
N ALA A 182 10.19 4.90 -21.58
CA ALA A 182 11.52 4.52 -21.13
C ALA A 182 12.36 5.80 -20.96
N VAL A 183 12.87 6.03 -19.75
CA VAL A 183 13.75 7.16 -19.46
C VAL A 183 15.14 6.68 -19.09
N THR A 184 16.14 7.26 -19.75
CA THR A 184 17.55 7.00 -19.43
C THR A 184 18.01 8.03 -18.40
N VAL A 185 18.47 7.55 -17.24
CA VAL A 185 19.09 8.39 -16.23
C VAL A 185 20.40 8.96 -16.79
N PRO A 186 20.58 10.30 -16.83
CA PRO A 186 21.78 10.88 -17.38
C PRO A 186 22.99 10.62 -16.48
N THR A 187 24.03 10.00 -17.06
CA THR A 187 25.33 9.76 -16.41
C THR A 187 26.48 10.16 -17.34
N THR A 188 27.65 10.46 -16.78
CA THR A 188 28.92 10.53 -17.51
C THR A 188 29.65 9.17 -17.49
N GLU A 189 30.75 9.03 -18.23
CA GLU A 189 31.54 7.78 -18.27
C GLU A 189 32.09 7.34 -16.91
N GLU A 190 32.32 8.28 -15.99
CA GLU A 190 32.84 8.01 -14.63
C GLU A 190 31.72 7.83 -13.59
N GLN A 191 30.46 7.81 -14.04
CA GLN A 191 29.29 7.75 -13.17
C GLN A 191 28.48 6.48 -13.38
N THR A 192 27.84 6.04 -12.31
CA THR A 192 26.90 4.92 -12.30
C THR A 192 25.57 5.37 -11.74
N ALA A 193 24.47 4.91 -12.33
CA ALA A 193 23.14 5.12 -11.79
C ALA A 193 22.71 3.88 -10.99
N SER A 194 22.08 4.10 -9.84
CA SER A 194 21.55 3.02 -9.01
C SER A 194 20.12 3.32 -8.55
N SER A 195 19.28 2.30 -8.45
CA SER A 195 17.88 2.41 -8.02
C SER A 195 17.47 1.28 -7.08
N HIS A 196 16.31 1.40 -6.45
CA HIS A 196 15.71 0.40 -5.55
C HIS A 196 14.19 0.56 -5.50
N THR A 197 13.53 -0.33 -4.74
CA THR A 197 12.06 -0.53 -4.79
C THR A 197 11.22 0.71 -4.46
N THR A 198 11.73 1.65 -3.66
CA THR A 198 10.97 2.85 -3.25
C THR A 198 11.46 4.10 -3.95
N LEU A 199 12.22 3.98 -5.05
CA LEU A 199 12.74 5.12 -5.81
C LEU A 199 12.37 4.99 -7.29
N VAL A 200 11.35 5.73 -7.73
CA VAL A 200 11.03 5.92 -9.15
C VAL A 200 12.01 6.92 -9.76
N GLY A 201 13.13 6.38 -10.23
CA GLY A 201 14.27 7.14 -10.70
C GLY A 201 15.58 6.46 -10.33
N ALA A 202 16.62 7.24 -10.03
CA ALA A 202 17.90 6.71 -9.60
C ALA A 202 18.77 7.76 -8.91
N ARG A 203 19.64 7.32 -8.02
CA ARG A 203 20.79 8.10 -7.58
C ARG A 203 21.97 7.89 -8.51
N VAL A 204 22.81 8.91 -8.68
CA VAL A 204 24.01 8.87 -9.51
C VAL A 204 25.25 8.98 -8.64
N LEU A 205 26.14 8.01 -8.77
CA LEU A 205 27.37 7.87 -8.00
C LEU A 205 28.59 8.08 -8.90
N ASN A 206 29.67 8.66 -8.37
CA ASN A 206 30.98 8.70 -9.04
C ASN A 206 31.69 7.34 -8.96
N ALA A 207 32.84 7.22 -9.61
CA ALA A 207 33.67 6.01 -9.64
C ALA A 207 34.13 5.51 -8.24
N GLN A 208 34.12 6.37 -7.22
CA GLN A 208 34.44 6.02 -5.83
C GLN A 208 33.19 5.68 -5.00
N GLY A 209 32.00 5.66 -5.61
CA GLY A 209 30.72 5.41 -4.95
C GLY A 209 30.12 6.61 -4.23
N GLY A 210 30.71 7.81 -4.37
CA GLY A 210 30.19 9.04 -3.77
C GLY A 210 28.98 9.58 -4.54
N PHE A 211 27.96 10.05 -3.81
CA PHE A 211 26.75 10.64 -4.38
C PHE A 211 27.06 11.93 -5.17
N THR A 212 26.48 12.05 -6.37
CA THR A 212 26.71 13.19 -7.27
C THR A 212 25.45 13.85 -7.80
N ALA A 213 24.36 13.11 -7.98
CA ALA A 213 23.06 13.62 -8.42
C ALA A 213 21.97 12.61 -8.07
N ALA A 214 20.71 13.05 -8.15
CA ALA A 214 19.56 12.17 -8.13
C ALA A 214 18.62 12.53 -9.26
N SER A 215 17.97 11.51 -9.79
CA SER A 215 16.89 11.63 -10.76
C SER A 215 15.60 11.06 -10.18
N THR A 216 14.50 11.78 -10.36
CA THR A 216 13.18 11.37 -9.89
C THR A 216 12.12 11.83 -10.89
N LEU A 217 11.13 10.98 -11.09
CA LEU A 217 9.98 11.30 -11.93
C LEU A 217 9.02 12.21 -11.15
N ASP A 218 8.72 13.39 -11.69
CA ASP A 218 7.76 14.30 -11.06
C ASP A 218 6.30 13.95 -11.39
N LEU A 219 5.35 14.68 -10.78
CA LEU A 219 3.90 14.50 -11.02
C LEU A 219 3.43 14.88 -12.43
N THR A 220 4.30 15.52 -13.23
CA THR A 220 4.04 15.74 -14.66
C THR A 220 4.58 14.61 -15.53
N HIS A 221 5.07 13.55 -14.89
CA HIS A 221 5.77 12.42 -15.49
C HIS A 221 7.02 12.81 -16.27
N THR A 222 7.71 13.85 -15.81
CA THR A 222 9.00 14.26 -16.36
C THR A 222 10.11 13.75 -15.45
N LEU A 223 11.09 13.03 -16.01
CA LEU A 223 12.29 12.68 -15.26
C LEU A 223 13.16 13.93 -15.11
N SER A 224 13.32 14.39 -13.88
CA SER A 224 14.22 15.50 -13.55
C SER A 224 15.47 14.97 -12.89
N THR A 225 16.63 15.58 -13.18
CA THR A 225 17.90 15.26 -12.51
C THR A 225 18.44 16.50 -11.84
N ALA A 226 18.62 16.43 -10.53
CA ALA A 226 19.21 17.48 -9.72
C ALA A 226 20.60 17.06 -9.27
N ARG A 227 21.59 17.96 -9.41
CA ARG A 227 22.95 17.70 -8.93
C ARG A 227 22.98 17.73 -7.41
N GLY A 228 23.89 17.00 -6.79
CA GLY A 228 24.05 16.99 -5.34
C GLY A 228 24.31 18.39 -4.77
N LEU A 229 25.08 19.22 -5.49
CA LEU A 229 25.32 20.62 -5.11
C LEU A 229 24.07 21.52 -5.20
N GLU A 230 23.07 21.13 -6.00
CA GLU A 230 21.79 21.84 -6.12
C GLU A 230 20.80 21.36 -5.07
N LEU A 231 20.80 20.05 -4.77
CA LEU A 231 20.00 19.43 -3.72
C LEU A 231 20.44 19.89 -2.32
N PHE A 232 21.75 20.09 -2.14
CA PHE A 232 22.37 20.38 -0.85
C PHE A 232 23.26 21.64 -0.94
N PRO A 233 22.69 22.83 -1.22
CA PRO A 233 23.47 24.03 -1.47
C PRO A 233 24.08 24.54 -0.15
N GLY A 234 25.41 24.61 -0.12
CA GLY A 234 26.16 25.20 1.00
C GLY A 234 26.17 24.36 2.29
N SER A 235 25.77 23.08 2.22
CA SER A 235 25.77 22.16 3.35
C SER A 235 26.96 21.20 3.29
N ASP A 236 27.55 20.87 4.44
CA ASP A 236 28.56 19.84 4.62
C ASP A 236 27.95 18.42 4.61
N VAL A 237 27.00 18.17 3.70
CA VAL A 237 26.42 16.83 3.51
C VAL A 237 27.52 15.92 3.00
N THR A 238 27.91 14.96 3.83
CA THR A 238 28.97 14.00 3.49
C THR A 238 28.39 12.69 2.98
N THR A 239 27.19 12.32 3.41
CA THR A 239 26.62 11.00 3.14
C THR A 239 25.12 11.05 2.93
N VAL A 240 24.65 10.36 1.89
CA VAL A 240 23.25 9.99 1.69
C VAL A 240 23.03 8.61 2.31
N GLN A 241 22.16 8.53 3.31
CA GLN A 241 21.92 7.31 4.09
C GLN A 241 20.78 6.47 3.49
N THR A 242 19.68 7.13 3.15
CA THR A 242 18.53 6.52 2.48
C THR A 242 17.89 7.54 1.56
N ASP A 243 17.33 7.05 0.47
CA ASP A 243 16.59 7.79 -0.53
C ASP A 243 15.29 7.05 -0.89
N PHE A 244 14.30 7.77 -1.40
CA PHE A 244 13.04 7.24 -1.93
C PHE A 244 12.31 8.33 -2.73
N SER A 245 11.31 7.97 -3.51
CA SER A 245 10.37 8.89 -4.15
C SER A 245 9.08 8.98 -3.33
N TRP A 246 8.53 10.18 -3.21
CA TRP A 246 7.19 10.39 -2.66
C TRP A 246 6.52 11.57 -3.34
N HIS A 247 5.35 11.32 -3.93
CA HIS A 247 4.53 12.32 -4.62
C HIS A 247 5.34 13.07 -5.70
N GLY A 248 6.19 12.33 -6.41
CA GLY A 248 7.07 12.86 -7.46
C GLY A 248 8.28 13.66 -6.94
N ASN A 249 8.54 13.66 -5.63
CA ASN A 249 9.68 14.33 -5.02
C ASN A 249 10.79 13.34 -4.67
N TYR A 250 12.05 13.78 -4.81
CA TYR A 250 13.20 13.04 -4.30
C TYR A 250 13.30 13.26 -2.79
N MET A 251 13.07 12.20 -2.03
CA MET A 251 13.21 12.19 -0.57
C MET A 251 14.56 11.59 -0.21
N THR A 252 15.28 12.23 0.69
CA THR A 252 16.62 11.76 1.08
C THR A 252 16.94 12.12 2.51
N VAL A 253 17.60 11.21 3.21
CA VAL A 253 18.10 11.44 4.56
C VAL A 253 19.62 11.59 4.49
N THR A 254 20.10 12.73 4.95
CA THR A 254 21.51 13.11 4.92
C THR A 254 22.07 13.18 6.34
N SER A 255 23.39 13.13 6.46
CA SER A 255 24.15 13.48 7.66
C SER A 255 25.26 14.47 7.32
N THR A 256 25.75 15.22 8.30
CA THR A 256 26.84 16.19 8.12
C THR A 256 28.20 15.59 8.50
N ALA A 257 29.29 16.24 8.09
CA ALA A 257 30.66 15.87 8.49
C ALA A 257 30.90 16.01 10.00
N ASP A 258 30.27 17.01 10.62
CA ASP A 258 30.54 17.42 12.00
C ASP A 258 29.79 16.59 13.02
N ASP A 259 28.64 16.02 12.64
CA ASP A 259 27.82 15.15 13.49
C ASP A 259 27.07 14.10 12.65
N GLU A 260 27.64 12.91 12.56
CA GLU A 260 27.02 11.77 11.85
C GLU A 260 25.74 11.26 12.54
N ALA A 261 25.50 11.62 13.81
CA ALA A 261 24.30 11.23 14.54
C ALA A 261 23.12 12.15 14.21
N GLN A 262 23.38 13.42 13.86
CA GLN A 262 22.36 14.31 13.34
C GLN A 262 22.06 14.00 11.89
N ARG A 263 20.75 13.91 11.60
CA ARG A 263 20.26 13.65 10.26
C ARG A 263 19.22 14.69 9.87
N THR A 264 19.05 14.87 8.58
CA THR A 264 18.00 15.73 8.06
C THR A 264 17.28 14.99 6.94
N LEU A 265 15.95 14.91 7.03
CA LEU A 265 15.12 14.52 5.90
C LEU A 265 14.95 15.73 4.99
N HIS A 266 15.29 15.55 3.72
CA HIS A 266 15.08 16.52 2.67
C HIS A 266 13.98 16.03 1.72
N MET A 267 13.22 16.99 1.21
CA MET A 267 12.31 16.85 0.08
C MET A 267 12.83 17.76 -1.03
N ASN A 268 13.38 17.15 -2.08
CA ASN A 268 14.19 17.82 -3.09
C ASN A 268 15.29 18.69 -2.43
N THR A 269 15.23 20.00 -2.60
CA THR A 269 16.19 20.97 -2.05
C THR A 269 15.85 21.46 -0.65
N SER A 270 14.67 21.10 -0.11
CA SER A 270 14.15 21.63 1.15
C SER A 270 14.44 20.69 2.31
N ALA A 271 15.08 21.17 3.37
CA ALA A 271 15.12 20.45 4.65
C ALA A 271 13.74 20.51 5.30
N VAL A 272 13.10 19.36 5.53
CA VAL A 272 11.72 19.27 6.02
C VAL A 272 11.61 18.76 7.45
N LEU A 273 12.60 18.01 7.92
CA LEU A 273 12.59 17.46 9.28
C LEU A 273 14.02 17.18 9.76
N ASP A 274 14.36 17.70 10.94
CA ASP A 274 15.51 17.25 11.70
C ASP A 274 15.23 15.88 12.31
N ALA A 275 16.17 14.98 12.11
CA ALA A 275 16.09 13.57 12.47
C ALA A 275 17.38 13.13 13.17
N ASP A 276 17.41 11.88 13.59
CA ASP A 276 18.56 11.25 14.22
C ASP A 276 18.93 9.94 13.54
N GLN A 277 20.03 9.33 13.99
CA GLN A 277 20.53 8.11 13.40
C GLN A 277 19.60 6.88 13.49
N ASP A 278 18.69 6.90 14.44
CA ASP A 278 17.74 5.83 14.71
C ASP A 278 16.37 6.10 14.09
N SER A 279 16.21 7.26 13.44
CA SER A 279 14.98 7.65 12.77
C SER A 279 14.62 6.69 11.64
N ARG A 280 13.31 6.54 11.42
CA ARG A 280 12.73 5.62 10.43
C ARG A 280 11.61 6.31 9.68
N PHE A 281 11.52 6.02 8.39
CA PHE A 281 10.62 6.69 7.46
C PHE A 281 9.76 5.67 6.71
N TRP A 282 8.47 5.98 6.59
CA TRP A 282 7.51 5.21 5.82
C TRP A 282 6.70 6.17 4.95
N ALA A 283 6.79 5.98 3.64
CA ALA A 283 5.93 6.67 2.69
C ALA A 283 4.57 5.95 2.60
N VAL A 284 3.51 6.74 2.62
CA VAL A 284 2.15 6.37 2.21
C VAL A 284 1.65 7.43 1.21
N PRO A 285 0.61 7.17 0.41
CA PRO A 285 0.16 8.12 -0.62
C PRO A 285 0.01 9.57 -0.15
N GLU A 286 -0.52 9.79 1.05
CA GLU A 286 -0.87 11.14 1.53
C GLU A 286 0.25 11.83 2.33
N ARG A 287 1.27 11.09 2.80
CA ARG A 287 2.30 11.61 3.73
C ARG A 287 3.52 10.70 3.84
N VAL A 288 4.59 11.24 4.39
CA VAL A 288 5.70 10.46 4.94
C VAL A 288 5.61 10.48 6.46
N LEU A 289 5.56 9.32 7.09
CA LEU A 289 5.69 9.21 8.54
C LEU A 289 7.14 9.05 8.93
N ALA A 290 7.57 9.84 9.92
CA ALA A 290 8.91 9.81 10.49
C ALA A 290 8.85 9.53 11.99
N LEU A 291 9.44 8.41 12.41
CA LEU A 291 9.75 8.15 13.81
C LEU A 291 11.08 8.84 14.12
N VAL A 292 11.11 9.70 15.14
CA VAL A 292 12.32 10.40 15.61
C VAL A 292 12.60 10.01 17.06
N PRO A 293 13.32 8.89 17.29
CA PRO A 293 13.61 8.34 18.61
C PRO A 293 14.22 9.28 19.63
N GLY A 294 15.22 10.07 19.23
CA GLY A 294 15.97 10.95 20.12
C GLY A 294 15.10 12.02 20.78
N GLU A 295 13.98 12.37 20.14
CA GLU A 295 13.00 13.32 20.63
C GLU A 295 11.70 12.65 21.13
N GLY A 296 11.56 11.33 20.96
CA GLY A 296 10.37 10.60 21.38
C GLY A 296 9.09 11.02 20.65
N ARG A 297 9.20 11.38 19.36
CA ARG A 297 8.08 11.90 18.56
C ARG A 297 7.83 11.11 17.29
N LEU A 298 6.58 11.15 16.82
CA LEU A 298 6.16 10.68 15.51
C LEU A 298 5.67 11.89 14.72
N VAL A 299 6.17 12.04 13.50
CA VAL A 299 5.96 13.23 12.68
C VAL A 299 5.32 12.82 11.36
N SER A 300 4.31 13.58 10.93
CA SER A 300 3.72 13.50 9.59
C SER A 300 4.33 14.60 8.72
N VAL A 301 5.02 14.21 7.66
CA VAL A 301 5.61 15.11 6.67
C VAL A 301 4.72 15.11 5.44
N THR A 302 4.32 16.31 5.01
CA THR A 302 3.58 16.58 3.77
C THR A 302 4.34 17.61 2.95
N GLU A 303 3.87 17.92 1.74
CA GLU A 303 4.44 19.03 0.93
C GLU A 303 4.39 20.39 1.65
N THR A 304 3.47 20.55 2.59
CA THR A 304 3.32 21.80 3.36
C THR A 304 4.26 21.88 4.57
N GLY A 305 4.94 20.78 4.91
CA GLY A 305 5.88 20.69 6.02
C GLY A 305 5.63 19.52 6.95
N ALA A 306 6.39 19.51 8.05
CA ALA A 306 6.35 18.49 9.10
C ALA A 306 5.46 18.91 10.27
N GLN A 307 4.67 17.98 10.79
CA GLN A 307 3.78 18.18 11.94
C GLN A 307 3.87 16.98 12.89
N ASP A 308 4.04 17.25 14.20
CA ASP A 308 3.96 16.22 15.23
C ASP A 308 2.55 15.61 15.28
N LEU A 309 2.48 14.28 15.31
CA LEU A 309 1.23 13.55 15.47
C LEU A 309 0.87 13.44 16.95
N ASP A 310 -0.39 13.71 17.27
CA ASP A 310 -0.94 13.42 18.60
C ASP A 310 -1.07 11.90 18.77
N LEU A 311 -0.34 11.34 19.73
CA LEU A 311 -0.34 9.90 19.99
C LEU A 311 -1.52 9.47 20.87
N GLY A 312 -2.33 10.41 21.39
CA GLY A 312 -3.50 10.12 22.21
C GLY A 312 -3.17 9.32 23.48
N GLY A 313 -1.93 9.40 23.97
CA GLY A 313 -1.44 8.60 25.10
C GLY A 313 -1.09 7.14 24.76
N CYS A 314 -0.99 6.79 23.48
CA CYS A 314 -0.59 5.45 23.08
C CYS A 314 0.86 5.15 23.50
N PRO A 315 1.14 3.99 24.12
CA PRO A 315 2.49 3.62 24.53
C PRO A 315 3.31 3.19 23.31
N VAL A 316 3.83 4.16 22.57
CA VAL A 316 4.76 3.92 21.46
C VAL A 316 6.16 3.72 22.02
N SER A 317 6.81 2.63 21.67
CA SER A 317 8.24 2.46 21.94
C SER A 317 9.04 3.20 20.88
N PHE A 318 9.88 4.13 21.33
CA PHE A 318 10.80 4.88 20.48
C PHE A 318 12.20 4.24 20.46
N THR A 319 12.33 2.95 20.80
CA THR A 319 13.62 2.25 20.82
C THR A 319 14.02 1.73 19.45
N GLN A 320 15.32 1.52 19.25
CA GLN A 320 15.85 0.79 18.10
C GLN A 320 15.17 -0.59 18.00
N GLY A 321 14.57 -0.90 16.84
CA GLY A 321 13.80 -2.13 16.62
C GLY A 321 12.29 -2.02 16.90
N ALA A 322 11.76 -0.81 17.11
CA ALA A 322 10.31 -0.58 17.11
C ALA A 322 9.69 -1.12 15.81
N THR A 323 8.71 -2.01 15.95
CA THR A 323 7.97 -2.58 14.83
C THR A 323 7.10 -1.49 14.20
N GLY A 324 7.38 -1.10 12.96
CA GLY A 324 6.57 -0.13 12.23
C GLY A 324 6.53 -0.44 10.74
N GLY A 325 5.46 -0.03 10.10
CA GLY A 325 5.21 -0.33 8.69
C GLY A 325 4.21 0.63 8.08
N SER A 326 4.08 0.56 6.77
CA SER A 326 3.03 1.22 6.00
C SER A 326 2.36 0.24 5.06
N GLY A 327 1.15 0.58 4.66
CA GLY A 327 0.41 -0.04 3.57
C GLY A 327 -0.38 1.03 2.83
N ASN A 328 -1.41 0.60 2.09
CA ASN A 328 -2.20 1.51 1.27
C ASN A 328 -2.96 2.55 2.11
N GLY A 329 -2.45 3.78 2.13
CA GLY A 329 -3.02 4.92 2.86
C GLY A 329 -2.85 4.89 4.39
N TYR A 330 -2.31 3.82 4.98
CA TYR A 330 -2.14 3.73 6.44
C TYR A 330 -0.69 3.43 6.80
N ALA A 331 -0.35 3.75 8.04
CA ALA A 331 0.91 3.32 8.61
C ALA A 331 0.73 3.05 10.10
N PHE A 332 1.66 2.29 10.68
CA PHE A 332 1.57 1.89 12.07
C PHE A 332 2.92 1.87 12.75
N MET A 333 2.90 2.05 14.07
CA MET A 333 4.05 1.95 14.95
C MET A 333 3.66 1.22 16.22
N GLY A 334 4.13 -0.01 16.37
CA GLY A 334 3.65 -0.93 17.39
C GLY A 334 2.14 -1.08 17.26
N GLN A 335 1.42 -0.59 18.26
CA GLN A 335 -0.05 -0.61 18.32
C GLN A 335 -0.68 0.75 17.99
N LEU A 336 0.09 1.75 17.58
CA LEU A 336 -0.44 3.00 17.05
C LEU A 336 -0.71 2.84 15.56
N LEU A 337 -1.96 3.04 15.15
CA LEU A 337 -2.37 3.15 13.75
C LEU A 337 -2.49 4.62 13.39
N VAL A 338 -1.95 5.01 12.23
CA VAL A 338 -2.15 6.29 11.58
C VAL A 338 -2.94 6.06 10.30
N ARG A 339 -4.11 6.69 10.21
CA ARG A 339 -5.03 6.57 9.08
C ARG A 339 -4.67 7.52 7.93
N PRO A 340 -5.26 7.32 6.73
CA PRO A 340 -5.03 8.20 5.57
C PRO A 340 -5.29 9.68 5.87
N ASP A 341 -6.33 9.97 6.66
CA ASP A 341 -6.68 11.33 7.10
C ASP A 341 -5.72 11.92 8.13
N GLY A 342 -4.79 11.13 8.66
CA GLY A 342 -3.79 11.52 9.65
C GLY A 342 -4.26 11.36 11.09
N THR A 343 -5.47 10.86 11.31
CA THR A 343 -5.93 10.53 12.65
C THR A 343 -5.17 9.32 13.19
N THR A 344 -4.91 9.36 14.48
CA THR A 344 -4.23 8.28 15.18
C THR A 344 -5.21 7.45 16.00
N GLN A 345 -4.98 6.15 16.07
CA GLN A 345 -5.74 5.23 16.94
C GLN A 345 -4.77 4.33 17.70
N CYS A 346 -4.93 4.26 19.01
CA CYS A 346 -4.20 3.30 19.83
C CYS A 346 -4.95 1.97 19.92
N LEU A 347 -4.33 0.91 19.43
CA LEU A 347 -4.86 -0.46 19.43
C LEU A 347 -4.42 -1.25 20.68
N ALA A 348 -3.70 -0.64 21.63
CA ALA A 348 -3.03 -1.35 22.72
C ALA A 348 -3.98 -2.10 23.66
N SER A 349 -5.18 -1.56 23.91
CA SER A 349 -6.21 -2.24 24.72
C SER A 349 -6.98 -3.31 23.94
N GLN A 350 -6.83 -3.34 22.61
CA GLN A 350 -7.62 -4.15 21.70
C GLN A 350 -6.79 -5.29 21.11
N ALA A 351 -5.47 -5.15 21.07
CA ALA A 351 -4.53 -6.17 20.63
C ALA A 351 -4.47 -7.35 21.63
N ALA A 352 -4.41 -8.57 21.12
CA ALA A 352 -4.26 -9.78 21.92
C ALA A 352 -2.88 -9.86 22.61
N GLY A 353 -1.89 -9.11 22.10
CA GLY A 353 -0.56 -9.00 22.68
C GLY A 353 0.34 -8.02 21.92
N PRO A 354 1.59 -7.82 22.38
CA PRO A 354 2.53 -6.88 21.78
C PRO A 354 3.11 -7.32 20.43
N GLN A 355 2.91 -8.58 20.04
CA GLN A 355 3.39 -9.14 18.77
C GLN A 355 2.39 -9.02 17.62
N GLU A 356 1.15 -8.61 17.92
CA GLU A 356 0.11 -8.40 16.92
C GLU A 356 0.34 -7.06 16.21
N GLN A 357 0.40 -7.08 14.89
CA GLN A 357 0.75 -5.95 14.02
C GLN A 357 -0.38 -5.62 13.08
N VAL A 358 -0.48 -4.36 12.66
CA VAL A 358 -1.45 -3.96 11.63
C VAL A 358 -0.96 -4.45 10.26
N SER A 359 -1.79 -5.24 9.58
CA SER A 359 -1.52 -5.68 8.21
C SER A 359 -2.46 -5.06 7.18
N GLY A 360 -3.44 -4.27 7.60
CA GLY A 360 -4.37 -3.59 6.68
C GLY A 360 -5.43 -2.78 7.39
N VAL A 361 -6.00 -1.80 6.68
CA VAL A 361 -7.24 -1.11 7.06
C VAL A 361 -8.23 -1.25 5.92
N LEU A 362 -9.43 -1.76 6.22
CA LEU A 362 -10.51 -1.94 5.26
C LEU A 362 -11.27 -0.63 5.03
N ALA A 363 -12.02 -0.55 3.94
CA ALA A 363 -12.76 0.66 3.55
C ALA A 363 -13.81 1.08 4.58
N ASP A 364 -14.36 0.14 5.34
CA ASP A 364 -15.30 0.41 6.43
C ASP A 364 -14.64 0.87 7.74
N GLY A 365 -13.30 0.95 7.77
CA GLY A 365 -12.49 1.35 8.92
C GLY A 365 -12.06 0.20 9.83
N SER A 366 -12.42 -1.05 9.50
CA SER A 366 -11.94 -2.24 10.21
C SER A 366 -10.43 -2.39 10.06
N VAL A 367 -9.78 -2.92 11.09
CA VAL A 367 -8.33 -3.13 11.14
C VAL A 367 -8.04 -4.62 11.03
N VAL A 368 -7.19 -4.98 10.08
CA VAL A 368 -6.63 -6.32 9.97
C VAL A 368 -5.36 -6.37 10.82
N LEU A 369 -5.36 -7.29 11.76
CA LEU A 369 -4.26 -7.55 12.67
C LEU A 369 -3.67 -8.92 12.40
N THR A 370 -2.35 -9.00 12.32
CA THR A 370 -1.62 -10.26 12.10
C THR A 370 -0.65 -10.52 13.24
N SER A 371 -0.60 -11.75 13.72
CA SER A 371 0.40 -12.21 14.68
C SER A 371 1.21 -13.36 14.08
N PRO A 372 2.54 -13.41 14.31
CA PRO A 372 3.32 -14.62 14.01
C PRO A 372 2.74 -15.81 14.78
N ALA A 373 2.61 -16.95 14.11
CA ALA A 373 2.15 -18.20 14.71
C ALA A 373 3.32 -19.16 14.95
N ASP A 374 3.23 -19.95 16.02
CA ASP A 374 4.18 -21.01 16.33
C ASP A 374 4.26 -22.00 15.14
N GLY A 375 5.46 -22.20 14.59
CA GLY A 375 5.69 -23.10 13.45
C GLY A 375 5.78 -22.44 12.06
N GLY A 376 5.92 -21.11 11.99
CA GLY A 376 6.28 -20.41 10.73
C GLY A 376 5.12 -19.89 9.90
N GLY A 377 3.93 -19.70 10.50
CA GLY A 377 2.76 -19.09 9.86
C GLY A 377 2.34 -17.77 10.53
N ALA A 378 1.14 -17.28 10.21
CA ALA A 378 0.52 -16.15 10.89
C ALA A 378 -0.94 -16.47 11.29
N THR A 379 -1.42 -15.88 12.37
CA THR A 379 -2.85 -15.75 12.64
C THR A 379 -3.28 -14.34 12.30
N SER A 380 -4.50 -14.20 11.82
CA SER A 380 -5.07 -12.90 11.47
C SER A 380 -6.42 -12.69 12.14
N ARG A 381 -6.70 -11.46 12.52
CA ARG A 381 -7.94 -11.03 13.15
C ARG A 381 -8.45 -9.77 12.48
N ILE A 382 -9.76 -9.70 12.26
CA ILE A 382 -10.42 -8.50 11.76
C ILE A 382 -11.15 -7.85 12.93
N MET A 383 -10.73 -6.64 13.26
CA MET A 383 -11.34 -5.81 14.29
C MET A 383 -12.22 -4.75 13.64
N GLY A 384 -13.46 -4.63 14.10
CA GLY A 384 -14.36 -3.59 13.63
C GLY A 384 -13.90 -2.18 14.02
N PRO A 385 -14.46 -1.14 13.40
CA PRO A 385 -14.18 0.25 13.74
C PRO A 385 -14.49 0.61 15.21
N ASP A 386 -15.41 -0.13 15.83
CA ASP A 386 -15.80 -0.02 17.24
C ASP A 386 -14.85 -0.77 18.20
N GLY A 387 -13.83 -1.44 17.68
CA GLY A 387 -12.87 -2.21 18.45
C GLY A 387 -13.31 -3.63 18.79
N THR A 388 -14.48 -4.07 18.31
CA THR A 388 -14.95 -5.45 18.53
C THR A 388 -14.27 -6.42 17.57
N THR A 389 -13.92 -7.62 18.04
CA THR A 389 -13.45 -8.67 17.13
C THR A 389 -14.62 -9.13 16.26
N ARG A 390 -14.47 -8.99 14.94
CA ARG A 390 -15.49 -9.39 13.96
C ARG A 390 -15.22 -10.78 13.38
N ALA A 391 -13.95 -11.11 13.20
CA ALA A 391 -13.54 -12.43 12.74
C ALA A 391 -12.13 -12.77 13.22
N ASP A 392 -11.92 -14.04 13.50
CA ASP A 392 -10.62 -14.62 13.84
C ASP A 392 -10.32 -15.77 12.89
N THR A 393 -9.03 -15.93 12.60
CA THR A 393 -8.55 -17.05 11.82
C THR A 393 -7.64 -17.94 12.65
N THR A 394 -7.87 -19.24 12.57
CA THR A 394 -7.15 -20.24 13.37
C THR A 394 -5.88 -20.76 12.68
N SER A 395 -5.68 -20.48 11.39
CA SER A 395 -4.42 -20.72 10.67
C SER A 395 -4.48 -20.03 9.30
N VAL A 396 -3.58 -19.08 9.02
CA VAL A 396 -3.56 -18.44 7.70
C VAL A 396 -2.13 -18.16 7.24
N SER A 397 -1.97 -18.17 5.93
CA SER A 397 -1.01 -17.32 5.24
C SER A 397 -1.36 -15.86 5.57
N GLY A 398 -0.44 -15.04 6.08
CA GLY A 398 -0.75 -13.64 6.39
C GLY A 398 -1.40 -12.93 5.19
N PHE A 399 -2.36 -12.04 5.45
CA PHE A 399 -3.04 -11.27 4.42
C PHE A 399 -3.07 -9.77 4.75
N GLY A 400 -3.01 -8.95 3.70
CA GLY A 400 -3.19 -7.51 3.81
C GLY A 400 -4.60 -7.06 3.45
N ALA A 401 -4.89 -5.78 3.68
CA ALA A 401 -6.09 -5.14 3.17
C ALA A 401 -5.74 -3.94 2.29
N TYR A 402 -6.44 -3.85 1.16
CA TYR A 402 -6.24 -2.81 0.14
C TYR A 402 -7.62 -2.31 -0.31
N GLY A 403 -7.98 -1.11 0.16
CA GLY A 403 -9.34 -0.58 -0.03
C GLY A 403 -10.40 -1.52 0.54
N ALA A 404 -11.34 -1.95 -0.30
CA ALA A 404 -12.43 -2.85 0.07
C ALA A 404 -12.10 -4.35 -0.11
N HIS A 405 -10.81 -4.72 -0.13
CA HIS A 405 -10.38 -6.08 -0.46
C HIS A 405 -9.34 -6.64 0.51
N LEU A 406 -9.44 -7.94 0.75
CA LEU A 406 -8.48 -8.76 1.49
C LEU A 406 -7.57 -9.46 0.48
N VAL A 407 -6.27 -9.33 0.64
CA VAL A 407 -5.29 -9.79 -0.36
C VAL A 407 -4.31 -10.78 0.27
N PHE A 408 -4.25 -11.96 -0.34
CA PHE A 408 -3.44 -13.09 0.06
C PHE A 408 -2.36 -13.33 -0.98
N THR A 409 -1.12 -13.47 -0.53
CA THR A 409 0.00 -13.87 -1.39
C THR A 409 0.49 -15.24 -0.93
N THR A 410 0.42 -16.22 -1.83
CA THR A 410 0.85 -17.60 -1.56
C THR A 410 1.92 -18.01 -2.55
N THR A 411 2.93 -18.73 -2.06
CA THR A 411 3.91 -19.42 -2.91
C THR A 411 3.72 -20.91 -2.78
N ASP A 412 3.57 -21.62 -3.90
CA ASP A 412 3.44 -23.08 -3.89
C ASP A 412 4.79 -23.80 -3.76
N ASP A 413 4.76 -25.13 -3.63
CA ASP A 413 5.96 -25.96 -3.46
C ASP A 413 6.91 -25.91 -4.68
N ALA A 414 6.41 -25.48 -5.85
CA ALA A 414 7.21 -25.27 -7.04
C ALA A 414 7.83 -23.86 -7.10
N GLY A 415 7.55 -23.00 -6.11
CA GLY A 415 8.03 -21.64 -6.02
C GLY A 415 7.17 -20.62 -6.78
N ALA A 416 6.00 -21.02 -7.31
CA ALA A 416 5.13 -20.10 -8.03
C ALA A 416 4.32 -19.24 -7.06
N THR A 417 4.41 -17.92 -7.22
CA THR A 417 3.67 -16.95 -6.41
C THR A 417 2.31 -16.64 -7.04
N THR A 418 1.26 -16.59 -6.21
CA THR A 418 -0.11 -16.26 -6.59
C THR A 418 -0.66 -15.20 -5.65
N VAL A 419 -1.24 -14.14 -6.21
CA VAL A 419 -1.99 -13.11 -5.50
C VAL A 419 -3.48 -13.40 -5.64
N THR A 420 -4.20 -13.45 -4.53
CA THR A 420 -5.64 -13.71 -4.49
C THR A 420 -6.34 -12.63 -3.69
N ALA A 421 -7.36 -11.99 -4.27
CA ALA A 421 -8.13 -10.95 -3.61
C ALA A 421 -9.58 -11.38 -3.37
N PHE A 422 -10.13 -10.97 -2.24
CA PHE A 422 -11.53 -11.19 -1.87
C PHE A 422 -12.18 -9.85 -1.54
N SER A 423 -13.44 -9.67 -1.92
CA SER A 423 -14.19 -8.49 -1.50
C SER A 423 -14.50 -8.56 0.00
N GLU A 424 -14.36 -7.45 0.71
CA GLU A 424 -14.79 -7.34 2.11
C GLU A 424 -16.29 -7.63 2.29
N LYS A 425 -17.11 -7.43 1.23
CA LYS A 425 -18.55 -7.72 1.25
C LYS A 425 -18.86 -9.20 1.35
N ASP A 426 -17.92 -10.06 0.98
CA ASP A 426 -18.05 -11.51 1.07
C ASP A 426 -17.69 -12.04 2.46
N LEU A 427 -17.20 -11.17 3.35
CA LEU A 427 -16.99 -11.50 4.75
C LEU A 427 -18.31 -11.79 5.43
N HIS A 428 -18.46 -13.02 5.91
CA HIS A 428 -19.52 -13.34 6.86
C HIS A 428 -18.98 -13.06 8.26
N LEU A 429 -19.30 -11.87 8.76
CA LEU A 429 -19.04 -11.50 10.14
C LEU A 429 -20.15 -12.12 10.99
N GLY A 430 -19.79 -13.14 11.77
CA GLY A 430 -20.72 -13.94 12.58
C GLY A 430 -21.43 -13.16 13.68
#